data_AF-A0A1R2AZQ6-F1
#
_entry.id   AF-A0A1R2AZQ6-F1
#
_cell.length_a   1.000
_cell.length_b   1.000
_cell.length_c   1.000
_cell.angle_alpha   90.00
_cell.angle_beta   90.00
_cell.angle_gamma   90.00
#
_symmetry.space_group_name_H-M   'P 1'
#
loop_
_entity.id
_entity.type
_entity.pdbx_description
1 polymer ?
#
loop_
_entity_poly.entity_id
_entity_poly.type
_entity_poly.pdbx_seq_one_letter_code
_entity_poly.pdbx_strand_id
1 'polypeptide(L)'
;MLFAERLYSKNQFQQEARKLKRNYKESFQNNKYKTEICKNWIAGQCKFGQHCIFAHGTEEKKIVIIQKTQPCISFTKEHYCSYGDKCQYKHDQGIKKRLPIFVAILAGNNEGYNN
;
A
#
# COMPACT_ATOMS: atom_id res chain seq x y z
N MET A 1 -35.36 8.13 -31.25
CA MET A 1 -34.33 7.07 -31.34
C MET A 1 -33.01 7.46 -30.65
N LEU A 2 -32.45 8.66 -30.84
CA LEU A 2 -31.17 9.12 -30.24
C LEU A 2 -31.06 9.11 -28.69
N PHE A 3 -32.18 9.28 -27.97
CA PHE A 3 -32.18 9.27 -26.50
C PHE A 3 -31.89 7.87 -25.91
N ALA A 4 -32.36 6.81 -26.56
CA ALA A 4 -32.12 5.43 -26.12
C ALA A 4 -30.65 5.03 -26.32
N GLU A 5 -30.04 5.46 -27.43
CA GLU A 5 -28.62 5.24 -27.72
C GLU A 5 -27.70 5.94 -26.70
N ARG A 6 -28.04 7.17 -26.30
CA ARG A 6 -27.30 7.94 -25.28
C ARG A 6 -27.40 7.30 -23.89
N LEU A 7 -28.56 6.78 -23.50
CA LEU A 7 -28.74 6.07 -22.23
C LEU A 7 -28.03 4.71 -22.22
N TYR A 8 -28.04 4.00 -23.35
CA TYR A 8 -27.31 2.75 -23.54
C TYR A 8 -25.79 2.95 -23.39
N SER A 9 -25.22 3.98 -24.04
CA SER A 9 -23.80 4.36 -23.92
C SER A 9 -23.39 4.73 -22.49
N LYS A 10 -24.23 5.49 -21.76
CA LYS A 10 -23.98 5.84 -20.35
C LYS A 10 -24.00 4.61 -19.43
N ASN A 11 -24.91 3.67 -19.64
CA ASN A 11 -24.97 2.41 -18.90
C ASN A 11 -23.76 1.50 -19.19
N GLN A 12 -23.26 1.48 -20.43
CA GLN A 12 -22.05 0.72 -20.79
C GLN A 12 -20.81 1.28 -20.07
N PHE A 13 -20.59 2.60 -20.11
CA PHE A 13 -19.46 3.24 -19.42
C PHE A 13 -19.47 2.98 -17.91
N GLN A 14 -20.65 3.06 -17.27
CA GLN A 14 -20.80 2.78 -15.85
C GLN A 14 -20.50 1.30 -15.51
N GLN A 15 -20.89 0.36 -16.39
CA GLN A 15 -20.59 -1.06 -16.20
C GLN A 15 -19.09 -1.36 -16.35
N GLU A 16 -18.42 -0.76 -17.33
CA GLU A 16 -16.98 -0.90 -17.56
C GLU A 16 -16.17 -0.34 -16.39
N ALA A 17 -16.53 0.85 -15.89
CA ALA A 17 -15.91 1.43 -14.70
C ALA A 17 -16.07 0.55 -13.45
N ARG A 18 -17.23 -0.10 -13.27
CA ARG A 18 -17.47 -1.06 -12.18
C ARG A 18 -16.59 -2.30 -12.33
N LYS A 19 -16.48 -2.85 -13.54
CA LYS A 19 -15.60 -4.00 -13.84
C LYS A 19 -14.13 -3.67 -13.57
N LEU A 20 -13.65 -2.51 -14.03
CA LEU A 20 -12.29 -2.01 -13.78
C LEU A 20 -12.01 -1.88 -12.28
N LYS A 21 -12.92 -1.27 -11.51
CA LYS A 21 -12.80 -1.15 -10.05
C LYS A 21 -12.70 -2.52 -9.36
N ARG A 22 -13.49 -3.51 -9.81
CA ARG A 22 -13.44 -4.88 -9.28
C ARG A 22 -12.09 -5.55 -9.59
N ASN A 23 -11.67 -5.52 -10.84
CA ASN A 23 -10.41 -6.12 -11.27
C ASN A 23 -9.21 -5.51 -10.54
N TYR A 24 -9.21 -4.18 -10.34
CA TYR A 24 -8.21 -3.49 -9.55
C TYR A 24 -8.18 -3.98 -8.08
N LYS A 25 -9.36 -4.14 -7.45
CA LYS A 25 -9.46 -4.63 -6.08
C LYS A 25 -8.94 -6.06 -5.94
N GLU A 26 -9.27 -6.95 -6.88
CA GLU A 26 -8.79 -8.33 -6.90
C GLU A 26 -7.26 -8.39 -7.08
N SER A 27 -6.71 -7.65 -8.04
CA SER A 27 -5.26 -7.55 -8.23
C SER A 27 -4.55 -7.02 -6.98
N PHE A 28 -5.10 -5.98 -6.35
CA PHE A 28 -4.54 -5.41 -5.12
C PHE A 28 -4.58 -6.38 -3.93
N GLN A 29 -5.67 -7.14 -3.78
CA GLN A 29 -5.77 -8.18 -2.74
C GLN A 29 -4.77 -9.31 -2.97
N ASN A 30 -4.61 -9.75 -4.22
CA ASN A 30 -3.62 -10.77 -4.59
C ASN A 30 -2.19 -10.30 -4.29
N ASN A 31 -1.89 -9.03 -4.56
CA ASN A 31 -0.59 -8.43 -4.25
C ASN A 31 -0.31 -8.28 -2.75
N LYS A 32 -1.31 -8.43 -1.88
CA LYS A 32 -1.16 -8.38 -0.42
C LYS A 32 -1.28 -9.75 0.24
N TYR A 33 -1.69 -10.77 -0.51
CA TYR A 33 -1.85 -12.11 0.03
C TYR A 33 -0.49 -12.69 0.41
N LYS A 34 -0.35 -13.08 1.68
CA LYS A 34 0.83 -13.72 2.27
C LYS A 34 2.10 -12.87 2.18
N THR A 35 2.01 -11.55 2.11
CA THR A 35 3.19 -10.67 2.02
C THR A 35 3.77 -10.28 3.38
N GLU A 36 2.95 -10.31 4.42
CA GLU A 36 3.34 -10.07 5.81
C GLU A 36 3.14 -11.34 6.64
N ILE A 37 3.98 -11.55 7.66
CA ILE A 37 3.87 -12.68 8.58
C ILE A 37 2.67 -12.49 9.52
N CYS A 38 1.95 -13.57 9.78
CA CYS A 38 0.83 -13.63 10.69
C CYS A 38 1.31 -13.52 12.14
N LYS A 39 1.01 -12.39 12.79
CA LYS A 39 1.36 -12.16 14.20
C LYS A 39 0.72 -13.19 15.15
N ASN A 40 -0.52 -13.57 14.87
CA ASN A 40 -1.25 -14.54 15.70
C ASN A 40 -0.66 -15.95 15.57
N TRP A 41 -0.15 -16.31 14.39
CA TRP A 41 0.56 -17.57 14.21
C TRP A 41 1.87 -17.59 15.01
N ILE A 42 2.65 -16.50 14.98
CA ILE A 42 3.84 -16.35 15.82
C ILE A 42 3.48 -16.47 17.31
N ALA A 43 2.34 -15.91 17.72
CA ALA A 43 1.82 -16.02 19.09
C ALA A 43 1.30 -17.42 19.46
N GLY A 44 1.35 -18.39 18.54
CA GLY A 44 1.02 -19.80 18.78
C GLY A 44 -0.36 -20.23 18.30
N GLN A 45 -1.26 -19.31 17.90
CA GLN A 45 -2.59 -19.69 17.44
C GLN A 45 -3.16 -18.71 16.41
N CYS A 46 -3.38 -19.19 15.18
CA CYS A 46 -4.14 -18.48 14.17
C CYS A 46 -5.52 -19.10 13.96
N LYS A 47 -6.58 -18.35 14.27
CA LYS A 47 -7.98 -18.76 14.06
C LYS A 47 -8.38 -18.98 12.60
N PHE A 48 -7.58 -18.46 11.65
CA PHE A 48 -7.88 -18.53 10.22
C PHE A 48 -7.30 -19.76 9.54
N GLY A 49 -6.41 -20.50 10.21
CA GLY A 49 -5.76 -21.69 9.65
C GLY A 49 -5.18 -21.43 8.26
N GLN A 50 -5.40 -22.36 7.34
CA GLN A 50 -4.88 -22.28 5.96
C GLN A 50 -5.45 -21.09 5.16
N HIS A 51 -6.61 -20.56 5.55
CA HIS A 51 -7.24 -19.39 4.91
C HIS A 51 -6.70 -18.05 5.40
N CYS A 52 -5.68 -18.05 6.27
CA CYS A 52 -5.08 -16.81 6.73
C CYS A 52 -4.45 -16.05 5.55
N ILE A 53 -4.80 -14.77 5.38
CA ILE A 53 -4.20 -13.92 4.35
C ILE A 53 -2.75 -13.51 4.66
N PHE A 54 -2.27 -13.79 5.87
CA PHE A 54 -0.91 -13.56 6.30
C PHE A 54 -0.13 -14.88 6.32
N ALA A 55 1.18 -14.80 6.14
CA ALA A 55 2.04 -15.97 6.06
C ALA A 55 2.30 -16.58 7.44
N HIS A 56 2.14 -17.89 7.57
CA HIS A 56 2.42 -18.66 8.78
C HIS A 56 3.90 -19.08 8.90
N GLY A 57 4.74 -18.61 7.99
CA GLY A 57 6.17 -18.86 8.03
C GLY A 57 6.84 -18.18 6.86
N THR A 58 8.17 -18.30 6.79
CA THR A 58 8.94 -17.76 5.66
C THR A 58 8.61 -18.50 4.36
N GLU A 59 8.23 -19.76 4.43
CA GLU A 59 7.82 -20.61 3.33
C GLU A 59 6.52 -20.12 2.67
N GLU A 60 5.58 -19.58 3.45
CA GLU A 60 4.36 -18.98 2.92
C GLU A 60 4.55 -17.51 2.51
N LYS A 61 5.60 -16.85 3.00
CA LYS A 61 5.80 -15.41 2.82
C LYS A 61 6.21 -15.09 1.39
N LYS A 62 5.32 -14.45 0.65
CA LYS A 62 5.59 -13.97 -0.71
C LYS A 62 6.45 -12.71 -0.67
N ILE A 63 7.57 -12.76 -1.41
CA ILE A 63 8.36 -11.58 -1.72
C ILE A 63 7.66 -10.84 -2.85
N VAL A 64 7.10 -9.67 -2.56
CA VAL A 64 6.55 -8.80 -3.60
C VAL A 64 7.61 -7.76 -3.94
N ILE A 65 8.18 -7.90 -5.12
CA ILE A 65 9.10 -6.92 -5.69
C ILE A 65 8.26 -5.77 -6.24
N ILE A 66 7.92 -4.81 -5.39
CA ILE A 66 7.23 -3.59 -5.82
C ILE A 66 8.28 -2.69 -6.48
N GLN A 67 8.34 -2.75 -7.81
CA GLN A 67 9.07 -1.76 -8.59
C GLN A 67 8.30 -0.44 -8.52
N LYS A 68 8.69 0.41 -7.57
CA LYS A 68 8.14 1.76 -7.44
C LYS A 68 8.52 2.49 -8.73
N THR A 69 7.59 2.78 -9.63
CA THR A 69 7.90 3.45 -10.92
C THR A 69 7.60 4.95 -10.87
N GLN A 70 6.55 5.34 -10.16
CA GLN A 70 6.08 6.73 -10.06
C GLN A 70 6.50 7.38 -8.74
N PRO A 71 6.80 8.69 -8.72
CA PRO A 71 7.12 9.43 -7.49
C PRO A 71 5.88 9.60 -6.61
N CYS A 72 6.07 9.58 -5.28
CA CYS A 72 4.99 9.90 -4.35
C CYS A 72 4.76 11.41 -4.33
N ILE A 73 3.60 11.87 -4.81
CA ILE A 73 3.27 13.30 -4.89
C ILE A 73 3.36 13.97 -3.51
N SER A 74 2.82 13.34 -2.45
CA SER A 74 2.88 13.87 -1.08
C SER A 74 4.32 14.02 -0.60
N PHE A 75 5.15 13.00 -0.80
CA PHE A 75 6.55 13.05 -0.40
C PHE A 75 7.36 14.05 -1.23
N THR A 76 7.11 14.15 -2.54
CA THR A 76 7.78 15.13 -3.39
C THR A 76 7.43 16.57 -2.98
N LYS A 77 6.19 16.83 -2.56
CA LYS A 77 5.71 18.17 -2.22
C LYS A 77 6.02 18.58 -0.78
N GLU A 78 5.77 17.70 0.18
CA GLU A 78 5.80 18.00 1.62
C GLU A 78 7.00 17.35 2.31
N HIS A 79 7.76 16.50 1.61
CA HIS A 79 8.77 15.63 2.21
C HIS A 79 8.23 14.76 3.35
N TYR A 80 6.92 14.52 3.32
CA TYR A 80 6.18 13.71 4.25
C TYR A 80 5.16 12.85 3.50
N CYS A 81 5.06 11.59 3.91
CA CYS A 81 4.04 10.68 3.42
C CYS A 81 3.52 9.88 4.60
N SER A 82 2.20 9.93 4.83
CA SER A 82 1.54 9.19 5.90
C SER A 82 1.70 7.67 5.79
N TYR A 83 2.01 7.16 4.60
CA TYR A 83 2.28 5.74 4.36
C TYR A 83 3.71 5.30 4.68
N GLY A 84 4.64 6.25 4.90
CA GLY A 84 6.04 5.98 5.23
C GLY A 84 6.70 4.97 4.29
N ASP A 85 7.44 4.01 4.86
CA ASP A 85 8.20 3.01 4.10
C ASP A 85 7.29 2.01 3.36
N LYS A 86 6.02 1.90 3.79
CA LYS A 86 5.00 1.08 3.12
C LYS A 86 4.39 1.77 1.89
N CYS A 87 4.79 3.01 1.58
CA CYS A 87 4.32 3.71 0.38
C CYS A 87 4.70 2.95 -0.89
N GLN A 88 3.74 2.79 -1.81
CA GLN A 88 3.91 2.07 -3.08
C GLN A 88 4.62 2.89 -4.16
N TYR A 89 4.88 4.17 -3.90
CA TYR A 89 5.50 5.11 -4.82
C TYR A 89 6.94 5.43 -4.37
N LYS A 90 7.77 5.91 -5.30
CA LYS A 90 9.17 6.29 -5.03
C LYS A 90 9.19 7.47 -4.05
N HIS A 91 9.96 7.32 -2.97
CA HIS A 91 10.43 8.43 -2.14
C HIS A 91 11.89 8.64 -2.51
N ASP A 92 12.29 9.89 -2.77
CA ASP A 92 13.70 10.20 -3.04
C ASP A 92 14.48 10.08 -1.73
N GLN A 93 15.40 9.12 -1.66
CA GLN A 93 16.09 8.69 -0.43
C GLN A 93 17.17 9.69 0.05
N GLY A 94 17.07 10.96 -0.35
CA GLY A 94 18.03 12.01 0.00
C GLY A 94 17.62 12.88 1.19
N ILE A 95 16.38 12.82 1.67
CA ILE A 95 15.91 13.67 2.78
C ILE A 95 15.50 12.80 3.96
N LYS A 96 16.45 12.63 4.90
CA LYS A 96 16.21 12.01 6.21
C LYS A 96 14.99 12.68 6.83
N LYS A 97 14.01 11.87 7.27
CA LYS A 97 12.74 12.25 7.91
C LYS A 97 12.87 13.61 8.59
N ARG A 98 12.39 14.70 7.97
CA ARG A 98 12.19 15.94 8.73
C ARG A 98 11.13 15.59 9.76
N LEU A 99 11.57 15.40 10.99
CA LEU A 99 10.67 15.41 12.14
C LEU A 99 9.82 16.67 12.00
N PRO A 100 8.49 16.56 12.15
CA PRO A 100 7.66 17.75 12.10
C PRO A 100 8.21 18.74 13.12
N ILE A 101 8.22 20.04 12.77
CA ILE A 101 8.98 21.09 13.49
C ILE A 101 8.70 21.06 15.00
N PHE A 102 7.50 20.64 15.42
CA PHE A 102 7.13 20.51 16.82
C PHE A 102 7.93 19.45 17.62
N VAL A 103 8.53 18.43 16.97
CA VAL A 103 9.32 17.38 17.64
C VAL A 103 10.81 17.74 17.71
N ALA A 104 11.33 18.50 16.74
CA ALA A 104 12.75 18.88 16.69
C ALA A 104 13.17 19.82 17.83
N ILE A 105 12.24 20.59 18.40
CA ILE A 105 12.53 21.51 19.52
C ILE A 105 12.67 20.76 20.86
N LEU A 106 12.09 19.56 20.99
CA LEU A 106 12.09 18.79 22.24
C LEU A 106 13.25 17.80 22.34
N ALA A 107 13.77 17.31 21.21
CA ALA A 107 14.84 16.34 21.15
C ALA A 107 16.18 17.03 20.86
N GLY A 108 16.76 17.66 21.88
CA GLY A 108 18.20 17.87 21.88
C GLY A 108 18.88 16.52 22.03
N ASN A 109 19.32 15.91 20.92
CA ASN A 109 20.56 15.09 20.84
C ASN A 109 20.78 14.49 19.44
N ASN A 110 22.03 14.64 19.00
CA ASN A 110 22.73 13.75 18.06
C ASN A 110 22.69 12.33 18.61
N GLU A 111 22.19 11.34 17.87
CA GLU A 111 22.69 9.95 17.76
C GLU A 111 21.98 9.27 16.56
N GLY A 112 22.53 8.16 16.08
CA GLY A 112 22.12 7.39 14.88
C GLY A 112 20.64 7.00 14.80
N TYR A 113 20.17 6.32 13.76
CA TYR A 113 20.52 4.93 13.50
C TYR A 113 20.16 4.48 12.06
N ASN A 114 20.84 3.41 11.68
CA ASN A 114 20.95 2.73 10.39
C ASN A 114 19.74 1.85 9.99
N ASN A 115 19.83 1.48 8.70
CA ASN A 115 19.14 0.43 7.90
C ASN A 115 17.70 0.71 7.45
#